data_AF-X1FJ58-F1
#
_entry.id   AF-X1FJ58-F1
#
_cell.length_a   1.000
_cell.length_b   1.000
_cell.length_c   1.000
_cell.angle_alpha   90.00
_cell.angle_beta   90.00
_cell.angle_gamma   90.00
#
_symmetry.space_group_name_H-M   'P 1'
#
loop_
_entity.id
_entity.type
_entity.pdbx_description
1 polymer ?
#
loop_
_entity_poly.entity_id
_entity_poly.type
_entity_poly.pdbx_seq_one_letter_code
_entity_poly.pdbx_strand_id
1 'polypeptide(L)'
;NLAAELEKEMKVLREEKKALDQERLEMKKVYVDSLMKLKEGRIAPDANSTIRFTYGFVEGYYPKDAVYYLPQTALKGVIEKDTGKFPFHVPEKLKELFTEKDFGPYIDRKLKDIPACFLNTTNVTGGNSGSPTLNAKGEQVGIIFDMTYESVIGDYYIVPELQRTISVDVRYVLFITDKFSGAKHIIKELGY
;
A
#
# COMPACT_ATOMS: atom_id res chain seq x y z
N ASN A 1 7.20 34.89 -23.56
CA ASN A 1 7.38 33.41 -23.45
C ASN A 1 6.87 33.06 -22.07
N LEU A 2 5.66 32.51 -21.97
CA LEU A 2 4.93 32.33 -20.72
C LEU A 2 5.76 31.64 -19.62
N ALA A 3 6.55 30.63 -19.97
CA ALA A 3 7.40 29.92 -19.02
C ALA A 3 8.47 30.83 -18.39
N ALA A 4 9.09 31.71 -19.19
CA ALA A 4 10.12 32.63 -18.70
C ALA A 4 9.53 33.77 -17.85
N GLU A 5 8.28 34.15 -18.09
CA GLU A 5 7.57 35.15 -17.30
C GLU A 5 7.12 34.54 -15.94
N LEU A 6 6.55 33.34 -15.94
CA LEU A 6 6.20 32.60 -14.71
C LEU A 6 7.41 32.34 -13.81
N GLU A 7 8.57 32.01 -14.39
CA GLU A 7 9.78 31.76 -13.60
C GLU A 7 10.24 32.99 -12.82
N LYS A 8 10.04 34.20 -13.36
CA LYS A 8 10.34 35.46 -12.66
C LYS A 8 9.45 35.64 -11.43
N GLU A 9 8.15 35.43 -11.57
CA GLU A 9 7.19 35.50 -10.45
C GLU A 9 7.46 34.41 -9.40
N MET A 10 7.72 33.18 -9.84
CA MET A 10 8.07 32.06 -8.96
C MET A 10 9.37 32.28 -8.20
N LYS A 11 10.33 33.02 -8.76
CA LYS A 11 11.57 33.38 -8.06
C LYS A 11 11.30 34.34 -6.91
N VAL A 12 10.49 35.38 -7.13
CA VAL A 12 10.11 36.34 -6.08
C VAL A 12 9.41 35.61 -4.93
N LEU A 13 8.41 34.78 -5.23
CA LEU A 13 7.70 33.99 -4.22
C LEU A 13 8.62 33.04 -3.44
N ARG A 14 9.63 32.45 -4.09
CA ARG A 14 10.63 31.61 -3.41
C ARG A 14 11.51 32.43 -2.49
N GLU A 15 11.92 33.63 -2.89
CA GLU A 15 12.77 34.50 -2.07
C GLU A 15 12.02 35.05 -0.85
N GLU A 16 10.76 35.46 -1.01
CA GLU A 16 9.91 35.94 0.09
C GLU A 16 9.64 34.85 1.14
N LYS A 17 9.49 33.59 0.71
CA LYS A 17 9.24 32.46 1.63
C LYS A 17 10.45 32.04 2.46
N LYS A 18 11.68 32.34 2.03
CA LYS A 18 12.91 31.84 2.70
C LYS A 18 12.98 32.20 4.18
N ALA A 19 12.69 33.46 4.52
CA ALA A 19 12.76 33.93 5.90
C ALA A 19 11.71 33.23 6.79
N LEU A 20 10.47 33.12 6.29
CA LEU A 20 9.38 32.44 6.98
C LEU A 20 9.64 30.94 7.15
N ASP A 21 10.19 30.29 6.13
CA ASP A 21 10.54 28.87 6.20
C ASP A 21 11.66 28.59 7.22
N GLN A 22 12.64 29.49 7.31
CA GLN A 22 13.70 29.39 8.32
C GLN A 22 13.14 29.54 9.74
N GLU A 23 12.32 30.56 9.98
CA GLU A 23 11.67 30.78 11.29
C GLU A 23 10.77 29.58 11.68
N ARG A 24 10.00 29.06 10.72
CA ARG A 24 9.18 27.85 10.91
C ARG A 24 10.03 26.63 11.28
N LEU A 25 11.20 26.45 10.65
CA LEU A 25 12.09 25.33 10.94
C LEU A 25 12.67 25.42 12.37
N GLU A 26 13.07 26.63 12.79
CA GLU A 26 13.57 26.89 14.14
C GLU A 26 12.51 26.61 15.21
N MET A 27 11.27 27.06 14.99
CA MET A 27 10.15 26.75 15.87
C MET A 27 9.82 25.24 15.89
N LYS A 28 9.81 24.58 14.72
CA LYS A 28 9.59 23.12 14.64
C LYS A 28 10.64 22.37 15.45
N LYS A 29 11.91 22.79 15.43
CA LYS A 29 12.98 22.17 16.22
C LYS A 29 12.68 22.23 17.72
N VAL A 30 12.29 23.40 18.25
CA VAL A 30 11.95 23.57 19.67
C VAL A 30 10.75 22.70 20.06
N TYR A 31 9.73 22.65 19.20
CA TYR A 31 8.54 21.84 19.42
C TYR A 31 8.87 20.34 19.45
N VAL A 32 9.61 19.84 18.46
CA VAL A 32 10.00 18.42 18.39
C VAL A 32 10.91 18.03 19.56
N ASP A 33 11.87 18.87 19.96
CA ASP A 33 12.71 18.62 21.15
C ASP A 33 11.87 18.50 22.43
N SER A 34 10.86 19.36 22.58
CA SER A 34 9.92 19.30 23.71
C SER A 34 9.07 18.04 23.69
N LEU A 35 8.57 17.63 22.52
CA LEU A 35 7.85 16.37 22.34
C LEU A 35 8.72 15.15 22.62
N MET A 36 9.98 15.15 22.17
CA MET A 36 10.92 14.06 22.43
C MET A 36 11.17 13.89 23.93
N LYS A 37 11.33 14.99 24.68
CA LYS A 37 11.44 14.96 26.15
C LYS A 37 10.18 14.41 26.80
N LEU A 38 9.00 14.88 26.38
CA LEU A 38 7.72 14.41 26.90
C LEU A 38 7.48 12.91 26.65
N LYS A 39 7.92 12.41 25.50
CA LYS A 39 7.76 11.00 25.09
C LYS A 39 8.96 10.13 25.47
N GLU A 40 9.91 10.64 26.26
CA GLU A 40 11.12 9.92 26.67
C GLU A 40 11.91 9.34 25.47
N GLY A 41 11.93 10.06 24.35
CA GLY A 41 12.58 9.63 23.11
C GLY A 41 11.83 8.53 22.34
N ARG A 42 10.69 8.02 22.82
CA ARG A 42 9.89 6.98 22.16
C ARG A 42 8.93 7.57 21.13
N ILE A 43 9.49 8.26 20.15
CA ILE A 43 8.75 8.84 19.03
C ILE A 43 9.38 8.38 17.71
N ALA A 44 8.55 7.83 16.81
CA ALA A 44 8.97 7.58 15.45
C ALA A 44 9.05 8.94 14.71
N PRO A 45 10.18 9.31 14.09
CA PRO A 45 10.28 10.56 13.36
C PRO A 45 9.46 10.54 12.07
N ASP A 46 9.12 11.72 11.54
CA ASP A 46 8.46 11.88 10.22
C ASP A 46 9.21 11.07 9.14
N ALA A 47 8.45 10.59 8.14
CA ALA A 47 9.02 9.97 6.95
C ALA A 47 9.85 11.00 6.16
N ASN A 48 11.03 10.57 5.68
CA ASN A 48 11.97 11.43 4.96
C ASN A 48 12.76 10.64 3.91
N SER A 49 12.11 9.66 3.27
CA SER A 49 12.71 8.77 2.26
C SER A 49 13.90 7.95 2.78
N THR A 50 13.89 7.61 4.07
CA THR A 50 14.86 6.69 4.70
C THR A 50 14.18 5.38 5.09
N ILE A 51 14.96 4.32 5.28
CA ILE A 51 14.44 3.00 5.64
C ILE A 51 13.76 3.05 7.03
N ARG A 52 12.55 2.49 7.10
CA ARG A 52 11.76 2.30 8.33
C ARG A 52 11.11 0.92 8.30
N PHE A 53 10.61 0.48 9.45
CA PHE A 53 9.72 -0.67 9.53
C PHE A 53 8.47 -0.31 10.33
N THR A 54 7.39 -1.04 10.06
CA THR A 54 6.11 -0.95 10.75
C THR A 54 5.55 -2.37 10.85
N TYR A 55 4.67 -2.62 11.80
CA TYR A 55 4.10 -3.94 12.05
C TYR A 55 2.63 -3.82 12.44
N GLY A 56 1.88 -4.89 12.18
CA GLY A 56 0.45 -4.91 12.37
C GLY A 56 -0.16 -6.26 12.06
N PHE A 57 -1.46 -6.37 12.25
CA PHE A 57 -2.23 -7.58 11.99
C PHE A 57 -2.91 -7.51 10.64
N VAL A 58 -3.17 -8.66 10.03
CA VAL A 58 -4.09 -8.75 8.88
C VAL A 58 -5.51 -8.58 9.42
N GLU A 59 -6.14 -7.45 9.10
CA GLU A 59 -7.41 -7.05 9.73
C GLU A 59 -8.29 -6.24 8.78
N GLY A 60 -9.60 -6.53 8.82
CA GLY A 60 -10.63 -5.74 8.13
C GLY A 60 -10.94 -4.45 8.89
N TYR A 61 -11.96 -3.71 8.47
CA TYR A 61 -12.40 -2.50 9.18
C TYR A 61 -13.83 -2.11 8.82
N TYR A 62 -14.41 -1.21 9.62
CA TYR A 62 -15.72 -0.62 9.40
C TYR A 62 -15.56 0.79 8.81
N PRO A 63 -15.63 0.97 7.48
CA PRO A 63 -15.53 2.30 6.87
C PRO A 63 -16.73 3.20 7.21
N LYS A 64 -17.88 2.60 7.52
CA LYS A 64 -19.14 3.29 7.86
C LYS A 64 -20.09 2.34 8.57
N ASP A 65 -21.20 2.89 9.07
CA ASP A 65 -22.24 2.14 9.76
C ASP A 65 -22.71 0.91 8.97
N ALA A 66 -22.89 -0.20 9.68
CA ALA A 66 -23.32 -1.50 9.17
C ALA A 66 -22.52 -2.12 8.01
N VAL A 67 -21.35 -1.58 7.64
CA VAL A 67 -20.51 -2.11 6.56
C VAL A 67 -19.17 -2.55 7.13
N TYR A 68 -18.83 -3.82 6.95
CA TYR A 68 -17.52 -4.36 7.30
C TYR A 68 -16.78 -4.80 6.04
N TYR A 69 -15.58 -4.25 5.83
CA TYR A 69 -14.66 -4.71 4.79
C TYR A 69 -13.78 -5.81 5.36
N LEU A 70 -13.87 -7.01 4.76
CA LEU A 70 -13.04 -8.15 5.12
C LEU A 70 -11.56 -7.88 4.78
N PRO A 71 -10.63 -8.48 5.53
CA PRO A 71 -9.19 -8.27 5.31
C PRO A 71 -8.66 -8.87 4.01
N GLN A 72 -9.41 -9.72 3.30
CA GLN A 72 -8.88 -10.49 2.18
C GLN A 72 -9.88 -10.46 1.02
N THR A 73 -9.36 -10.13 -0.17
CA THR A 73 -10.09 -10.23 -1.44
C THR A 73 -9.65 -11.47 -2.22
N ALA A 74 -10.42 -11.85 -3.23
CA ALA A 74 -10.16 -13.05 -4.04
C ALA A 74 -10.36 -12.76 -5.54
N LEU A 75 -9.86 -13.66 -6.39
CA LEU A 75 -9.97 -13.58 -7.84
C LEU A 75 -11.43 -13.49 -8.30
N LYS A 76 -12.36 -14.15 -7.62
CA LYS A 76 -13.80 -13.97 -7.88
C LYS A 76 -14.23 -12.50 -7.91
N GLY A 77 -13.71 -11.67 -7.02
CA GLY A 77 -14.01 -10.24 -6.99
C GLY A 77 -13.46 -9.45 -8.19
N VAL A 78 -12.42 -9.97 -8.85
CA VAL A 78 -11.94 -9.44 -10.14
C VAL A 78 -12.94 -9.77 -11.25
N ILE A 79 -13.42 -11.01 -11.29
CA ILE A 79 -14.41 -11.47 -12.27
C ILE A 79 -15.75 -10.75 -12.10
N GLU A 80 -16.21 -10.57 -10.86
CA GLU A 80 -17.45 -9.83 -10.54
C GLU A 80 -17.39 -8.35 -10.98
N LYS A 81 -16.19 -7.79 -11.11
CA LYS A 81 -15.98 -6.40 -11.56
C LYS A 81 -15.78 -6.27 -13.06
N ASP A 82 -15.69 -7.36 -13.82
CA ASP A 82 -15.45 -7.27 -15.25
C ASP A 82 -16.62 -6.57 -15.97
N THR A 83 -16.27 -5.55 -16.74
CA THR A 83 -17.20 -4.80 -17.60
C THR A 83 -16.88 -4.98 -19.07
N GLY A 84 -15.82 -5.73 -19.41
CA GLY A 84 -15.33 -5.89 -20.78
C GLY A 84 -14.68 -4.63 -21.37
N LYS A 85 -14.46 -3.58 -20.58
CA LYS A 85 -13.82 -2.33 -21.02
C LYS A 85 -12.99 -1.66 -19.93
N PHE A 86 -12.05 -0.80 -20.32
CA PHE A 86 -11.26 -0.01 -19.39
C PHE A 86 -12.15 0.82 -18.44
N PRO A 87 -11.84 0.94 -17.14
CA PRO A 87 -10.67 0.37 -16.44
C PRO A 87 -10.88 -1.06 -15.91
N PHE A 88 -12.05 -1.66 -16.14
CA PHE A 88 -12.42 -2.98 -15.62
C PHE A 88 -12.60 -4.01 -16.73
N HIS A 89 -11.59 -4.18 -17.58
CA HIS A 89 -11.54 -5.24 -18.58
C HIS A 89 -10.67 -6.38 -18.06
N VAL A 90 -11.26 -7.56 -17.88
CA VAL A 90 -10.52 -8.76 -17.46
C VAL A 90 -10.09 -9.56 -18.70
N PRO A 91 -8.79 -9.91 -18.85
CA PRO A 91 -8.31 -10.73 -19.95
C PRO A 91 -8.96 -12.12 -20.00
N GLU A 92 -9.28 -12.61 -21.21
CA GLU A 92 -10.00 -13.88 -21.39
C GLU A 92 -9.32 -15.08 -20.73
N LYS A 93 -8.00 -15.20 -20.88
CA LYS A 93 -7.21 -16.25 -20.22
C LYS A 93 -7.41 -16.30 -18.70
N LEU A 94 -7.60 -15.16 -18.05
CA LEU A 94 -7.83 -15.12 -16.60
C LEU A 94 -9.24 -15.62 -16.23
N LYS A 95 -10.23 -15.39 -17.10
CA LYS A 95 -11.59 -15.91 -16.96
C LYS A 95 -11.64 -17.41 -17.18
N GLU A 96 -10.90 -17.92 -18.16
CA GLU A 96 -10.74 -19.36 -18.42
C GLU A 96 -10.15 -20.06 -17.20
N LEU A 97 -9.01 -19.57 -16.68
CA LEU A 97 -8.39 -20.10 -15.46
C LEU A 97 -9.35 -20.10 -14.25
N PHE A 98 -10.19 -19.07 -14.13
CA PHE A 98 -11.21 -19.00 -13.08
C PHE A 98 -12.33 -20.02 -13.26
N THR A 99 -12.82 -20.18 -14.50
CA THR A 99 -13.93 -21.08 -14.83
C THR A 99 -13.52 -22.54 -14.69
N GLU A 100 -12.33 -22.89 -15.16
CA GLU A 100 -11.75 -24.23 -15.06
C GLU A 100 -11.22 -24.54 -13.66
N LYS A 101 -11.09 -23.51 -12.81
CA LYS A 101 -10.45 -23.57 -11.50
C LYS A 101 -9.02 -24.12 -11.55
N ASP A 102 -8.27 -23.79 -12.60
CA ASP A 102 -6.85 -24.15 -12.72
C ASP A 102 -5.96 -23.25 -11.85
N PHE A 103 -6.16 -23.34 -10.55
CA PHE A 103 -5.51 -22.52 -9.52
C PHE A 103 -4.17 -23.08 -9.06
N GLY A 104 -3.89 -24.35 -9.34
CA GLY A 104 -2.67 -25.02 -8.88
C GLY A 104 -2.49 -24.95 -7.35
N PRO A 105 -1.25 -24.81 -6.85
CA PRO A 105 -0.97 -24.76 -5.41
C PRO A 105 -1.33 -23.41 -4.77
N TYR A 106 -1.71 -22.40 -5.55
CA TYR A 106 -1.93 -21.03 -5.08
C TYR A 106 -3.32 -20.81 -4.46
N ILE A 107 -4.21 -21.80 -4.56
CA ILE A 107 -5.56 -21.75 -3.98
C ILE A 107 -5.51 -21.64 -2.46
N ASP A 108 -6.28 -20.71 -1.90
CA ASP A 108 -6.54 -20.70 -0.48
C ASP A 108 -7.67 -21.69 -0.14
N ARG A 109 -7.39 -22.64 0.75
CA ARG A 109 -8.34 -23.70 1.10
C ARG A 109 -9.59 -23.18 1.81
N LYS A 110 -9.50 -22.07 2.55
CA LYS A 110 -10.63 -21.48 3.27
C LYS A 110 -11.48 -20.63 2.33
N LEU A 111 -10.85 -19.81 1.48
CA LEU A 111 -11.56 -19.02 0.47
C LEU A 111 -12.12 -19.88 -0.67
N LYS A 112 -11.50 -21.05 -0.92
CA LYS A 112 -11.75 -21.90 -2.09
C LYS A 112 -11.56 -21.14 -3.41
N ASP A 113 -10.61 -20.22 -3.42
CA ASP A 113 -10.31 -19.28 -4.51
C ASP A 113 -8.83 -18.82 -4.42
N ILE A 114 -8.35 -18.12 -5.44
CA ILE A 114 -7.06 -17.42 -5.38
C ILE A 114 -7.23 -16.14 -4.56
N PRO A 115 -6.49 -15.95 -3.47
CA PRO A 115 -6.47 -14.68 -2.73
C PRO A 115 -5.78 -13.62 -3.59
N ALA A 116 -6.39 -12.43 -3.71
CA ALA A 116 -5.89 -11.37 -4.57
C ALA A 116 -5.10 -10.32 -3.80
N CYS A 117 -5.76 -9.57 -2.91
CA CYS A 117 -5.13 -8.58 -2.04
C CYS A 117 -5.57 -8.79 -0.61
N PHE A 118 -4.82 -8.22 0.33
CA PHE A 118 -5.20 -8.19 1.74
C PHE A 118 -4.89 -6.85 2.40
N LEU A 119 -5.66 -6.58 3.45
CA LEU A 119 -5.53 -5.43 4.34
C LEU A 119 -4.73 -5.82 5.57
N ASN A 120 -3.94 -4.88 6.07
CA ASN A 120 -3.28 -5.01 7.36
C ASN A 120 -3.15 -3.65 8.06
N THR A 121 -2.89 -3.67 9.36
CA THR A 121 -2.86 -2.47 10.21
C THR A 121 -1.51 -1.77 10.23
N THR A 122 -0.60 -2.05 9.28
CA THR A 122 0.66 -1.30 9.20
C THR A 122 0.40 0.15 8.82
N ASN A 123 1.33 1.03 9.23
CA ASN A 123 1.30 2.45 8.89
C ASN A 123 2.26 2.74 7.74
N VAL A 124 1.73 3.12 6.58
CA VAL A 124 2.46 3.38 5.34
C VAL A 124 2.06 4.72 4.75
N THR A 125 2.94 5.30 3.92
CA THR A 125 2.71 6.53 3.16
C THR A 125 3.32 6.42 1.75
N GLY A 126 3.29 7.52 1.00
CA GLY A 126 4.00 7.64 -0.27
C GLY A 126 5.48 7.24 -0.13
N GLY A 127 5.94 6.35 -1.01
CA GLY A 127 7.28 5.76 -0.97
C GLY A 127 7.32 4.34 -0.42
N ASN A 128 6.24 3.82 0.17
CA ASN A 128 6.18 2.42 0.62
C ASN A 128 5.76 1.42 -0.47
N SER A 129 5.29 1.85 -1.63
CA SER A 129 4.93 0.95 -2.74
C SER A 129 6.11 0.05 -3.12
N GLY A 130 5.86 -1.25 -3.22
CA GLY A 130 6.89 -2.28 -3.45
C GLY A 130 7.52 -2.85 -2.17
N SER A 131 7.18 -2.32 -0.98
CA SER A 131 7.71 -2.86 0.28
C SER A 131 7.22 -4.30 0.53
N PRO A 132 8.10 -5.22 0.97
CA PRO A 132 7.70 -6.58 1.28
C PRO A 132 6.90 -6.64 2.59
N THR A 133 5.75 -7.30 2.55
CA THR A 133 5.00 -7.67 3.75
C THR A 133 5.48 -9.04 4.21
N LEU A 134 5.98 -9.13 5.44
CA LEU A 134 6.57 -10.36 5.99
C LEU A 134 5.67 -10.96 7.08
N ASN A 135 5.64 -12.28 7.17
CA ASN A 135 5.00 -12.98 8.29
C ASN A 135 5.90 -13.01 9.53
N ALA A 136 5.41 -13.65 10.61
CA ALA A 136 6.14 -13.77 11.88
C ALA A 136 7.48 -14.52 11.80
N LYS A 137 7.77 -15.22 10.69
CA LYS A 137 9.04 -15.91 10.41
C LYS A 137 9.95 -15.14 9.46
N GLY A 138 9.54 -13.95 9.00
CA GLY A 138 10.28 -13.18 8.01
C GLY A 138 10.10 -13.66 6.57
N GLU A 139 9.13 -14.53 6.30
CA GLU A 139 8.81 -15.00 4.94
C GLU A 139 7.87 -13.99 4.27
N GLN A 140 8.11 -13.66 3.00
CA GLN A 140 7.28 -12.71 2.27
C GLN A 140 5.90 -13.29 1.96
N VAL A 141 4.86 -12.56 2.36
CA VAL A 141 3.44 -12.93 2.15
C VAL A 141 2.69 -11.94 1.28
N GLY A 142 3.26 -10.75 1.04
CA GLY A 142 2.67 -9.78 0.14
C GLY A 142 3.62 -8.67 -0.26
N ILE A 143 3.10 -7.77 -1.09
CA ILE A 143 3.80 -6.57 -1.55
C ILE A 143 2.84 -5.39 -1.37
N ILE A 144 3.27 -4.38 -0.63
CA ILE A 144 2.49 -3.17 -0.40
C ILE A 144 2.39 -2.39 -1.71
N PHE A 145 1.20 -1.90 -2.05
CA PHE A 145 1.04 -1.02 -3.21
C PHE A 145 0.21 0.23 -2.92
N ASP A 146 -0.65 0.22 -1.90
CA ASP A 146 -1.53 1.34 -1.61
C ASP A 146 -2.01 1.33 -0.14
N MET A 147 -2.87 2.28 0.21
CA MET A 147 -3.60 2.38 1.48
C MET A 147 -5.10 2.60 1.22
N THR A 148 -5.95 2.36 2.21
CA THR A 148 -7.39 2.65 2.05
C THR A 148 -7.67 4.15 2.01
N TYR A 149 -8.85 4.52 1.48
CA TYR A 149 -9.26 5.92 1.36
C TYR A 149 -9.22 6.66 2.71
N GLU A 150 -9.69 6.03 3.78
CA GLU A 150 -9.68 6.58 5.13
C GLU A 150 -8.25 6.74 5.69
N SER A 151 -7.26 6.06 5.10
CA SER A 151 -5.87 6.11 5.53
C SER A 151 -5.12 7.34 5.06
N VAL A 152 -5.65 8.11 4.09
CA VAL A 152 -4.95 9.26 3.49
C VAL A 152 -4.60 10.33 4.55
N ILE A 153 -5.38 10.43 5.62
CA ILE A 153 -5.09 11.36 6.74
C ILE A 153 -3.88 10.93 7.58
N GLY A 154 -3.36 9.71 7.40
CA GLY A 154 -2.28 9.11 8.18
C GLY A 154 -0.97 9.86 8.17
N ASP A 155 -0.72 10.66 7.13
CA ASP A 155 0.43 11.56 7.05
C ASP A 155 0.37 12.70 8.08
N TYR A 156 -0.83 13.02 8.57
CA TYR A 156 -1.06 14.06 9.56
C TYR A 156 -1.46 13.47 10.92
N TYR A 157 -2.35 12.48 10.94
CA TYR A 157 -2.89 11.88 12.15
C TYR A 157 -3.27 10.41 11.96
N ILE A 158 -2.83 9.57 12.88
CA ILE A 158 -3.08 8.12 12.87
C ILE A 158 -4.45 7.83 13.49
N VAL A 159 -5.33 7.16 12.72
CA VAL A 159 -6.64 6.66 13.17
C VAL A 159 -6.66 5.13 13.06
N PRO A 160 -6.26 4.40 14.11
CA PRO A 160 -6.05 2.95 14.06
C PRO A 160 -7.27 2.14 13.59
N GLU A 161 -8.47 2.61 13.90
CA GLU A 161 -9.73 1.95 13.60
C GLU A 161 -10.07 1.96 12.11
N LEU A 162 -9.53 2.92 11.35
CA LEU A 162 -9.84 3.12 9.93
C LEU A 162 -8.65 2.82 9.01
N GLN A 163 -7.43 2.97 9.50
CA GLN A 163 -6.23 2.87 8.66
C GLN A 163 -5.87 1.45 8.28
N ARG A 164 -5.78 1.18 6.97
CA ARG A 164 -5.34 -0.11 6.44
C ARG A 164 -4.39 0.08 5.28
N THR A 165 -3.27 -0.62 5.35
CA THR A 165 -2.36 -0.83 4.23
C THR A 165 -2.93 -1.89 3.29
N ILE A 166 -2.81 -1.67 1.99
CA ILE A 166 -3.23 -2.60 0.95
C ILE A 166 -1.99 -3.29 0.37
N SER A 167 -1.95 -4.62 0.49
CA SER A 167 -0.93 -5.47 -0.10
C SER A 167 -1.53 -6.42 -1.13
N VAL A 168 -0.83 -6.70 -2.23
CA VAL A 168 -1.16 -7.85 -3.07
C VAL A 168 -0.67 -9.12 -2.37
N ASP A 169 -1.47 -10.18 -2.40
CA ASP A 169 -1.10 -11.48 -1.84
C ASP A 169 -0.03 -12.12 -2.74
N VAL A 170 1.06 -12.63 -2.15
CA VAL A 170 2.16 -13.23 -2.91
C VAL A 170 1.69 -14.43 -3.74
N ARG A 171 0.64 -15.14 -3.29
CA ARG A 171 0.04 -16.25 -4.06
C ARG A 171 -0.63 -15.77 -5.34
N TYR A 172 -1.22 -14.56 -5.34
CA TYR A 172 -1.77 -13.96 -6.56
C TYR A 172 -0.66 -13.67 -7.56
N VAL A 173 0.45 -13.09 -7.09
CA VAL A 173 1.62 -12.78 -7.91
C VAL A 173 2.16 -14.07 -8.55
N LEU A 174 2.39 -15.10 -7.74
CA LEU A 174 2.88 -16.40 -8.22
C LEU A 174 1.89 -17.07 -9.18
N PHE A 175 0.59 -17.02 -8.89
CA PHE A 175 -0.46 -17.54 -9.77
C PHE A 175 -0.45 -16.85 -11.14
N ILE A 176 -0.33 -15.52 -11.18
CA ILE A 176 -0.24 -14.78 -12.44
C ILE A 176 1.06 -15.13 -13.18
N THR A 177 2.21 -15.12 -12.50
CA THR A 177 3.50 -15.48 -13.11
C THR A 177 3.47 -16.89 -13.70
N ASP A 178 2.89 -17.84 -12.98
CA ASP A 178 2.84 -19.24 -13.36
C ASP A 178 1.74 -19.55 -14.38
N LYS A 179 0.47 -19.44 -13.98
CA LYS A 179 -0.69 -19.91 -14.74
C LYS A 179 -1.07 -18.95 -15.85
N PHE A 180 -1.07 -17.64 -15.57
CA PHE A 180 -1.44 -16.64 -16.55
C PHE A 180 -0.30 -16.35 -17.54
N SER A 181 0.93 -16.19 -17.08
CA SER A 181 2.07 -15.84 -17.95
C SER A 181 2.86 -17.04 -18.46
N GLY A 182 2.77 -18.22 -17.82
CA GLY A 182 3.56 -19.40 -18.21
C GLY A 182 5.05 -19.27 -17.88
N ALA A 183 5.45 -18.33 -17.00
CA ALA A 183 6.84 -17.99 -16.73
C ALA A 183 7.49 -18.95 -15.72
N LYS A 184 7.52 -20.25 -16.06
CA LYS A 184 8.03 -21.33 -15.21
C LYS A 184 9.48 -21.15 -14.74
N HIS A 185 10.31 -20.46 -15.54
CA HIS A 185 11.70 -20.17 -15.18
C HIS A 185 11.82 -19.24 -13.98
N ILE A 186 10.92 -18.25 -13.85
CA ILE A 186 10.88 -17.34 -12.70
C ILE A 186 10.42 -18.08 -11.44
N ILE A 187 9.39 -18.92 -11.56
CA ILE A 187 8.92 -19.76 -10.44
C ILE A 187 10.06 -20.63 -9.90
N LYS A 188 10.81 -21.27 -10.81
CA LYS A 188 11.99 -22.07 -10.44
C LYS A 188 13.09 -21.24 -9.78
N GLU A 189 13.37 -20.03 -10.28
CA GLU A 189 14.38 -19.13 -9.71
C GLU A 189 14.01 -18.70 -8.28
N LEU A 190 12.73 -18.41 -8.03
CA LEU A 190 12.20 -18.06 -6.71
C LEU A 190 12.16 -19.25 -5.74
N GLY A 191 12.35 -20.48 -6.23
CA GLY A 191 12.39 -21.70 -5.42
C GLY A 191 11.02 -22.31 -5.12
N TYR A 192 10.02 -22.08 -5.98
CA TYR A 192 8.68 -22.68 -5.90
C TYR A 192 8.48 -23.85 -6.87
#